data_AF-A6WXB0-F1
#
_entry.id   AF-A6WXB0-F1
#
_cell.length_a   1.000
_cell.length_b   1.000
_cell.length_c   1.000
_cell.angle_alpha   90.00
_cell.angle_beta   90.00
_cell.angle_gamma   90.00
#
_symmetry.space_group_name_H-M   'P 1'
#
loop_
_entity.id
_entity.type
_entity.pdbx_description
1 polymer ?
#
loop_
_entity_poly.entity_id
_entity_poly.type
_entity_poly.pdbx_seq_one_letter_code
_entity_poly.pdbx_strand_id
1 'polypeptide(L)'
;MAFTEFEMKTPSFVPRGLSRTNAAFYLGVGTSKFDEMVKDGRMPAPKMIDSRVIWDRWEIDLAFDELPYREIQVSTNPWDDF
;
A
#
# COMPACT_ATOMS: atom_id res chain seq x y z
N MET A 1 11.34 -4.66 34.02
CA MET A 1 11.29 -5.03 32.59
C MET A 1 11.02 -3.75 31.82
N ALA A 2 12.04 -3.19 31.18
CA ALA A 2 11.87 -1.97 30.38
C ALA A 2 11.38 -2.39 28.99
N PHE A 3 10.15 -2.03 28.65
CA PHE A 3 9.70 -2.06 27.27
C PHE A 3 10.48 -0.98 26.55
N THR A 4 11.44 -1.38 25.73
CA THR A 4 12.18 -0.46 24.87
C THR A 4 11.20 0.12 23.87
N GLU A 5 10.87 1.39 24.09
CA GLU A 5 10.14 2.22 23.15
C GLU A 5 10.95 2.24 21.85
N PHE A 6 10.45 1.56 20.83
CA PHE A 6 11.03 1.58 19.51
C PHE A 6 10.77 2.98 18.95
N GLU A 7 11.71 3.89 19.18
CA GLU A 7 11.71 5.22 18.59
C GLU A 7 11.59 5.03 17.08
N MET A 8 10.38 5.21 16.54
CA MET A 8 10.14 5.31 15.12
C MET A 8 10.78 6.61 14.66
N LYS A 9 12.10 6.56 14.46
CA LYS A 9 12.86 7.60 13.80
C LYS A 9 12.29 7.69 12.40
N THR A 10 11.39 8.64 12.17
CA THR A 10 10.87 8.96 10.85
C THR A 10 12.08 9.36 10.02
N PRO A 11 12.53 8.53 9.07
CA PRO A 11 13.60 8.96 8.19
C PRO A 11 13.08 10.20 7.45
N SER A 12 13.91 11.24 7.34
CA SER A 12 13.57 12.47 6.61
C SER A 12 13.31 12.23 5.12
N PHE A 13 13.54 11.01 4.65
CA PHE A 13 13.26 10.51 3.31
C PHE A 13 12.61 9.13 3.41
N VAL A 14 11.70 8.82 2.48
CA VAL A 14 11.11 7.48 2.40
C VAL A 14 12.12 6.53 1.75
N PRO A 15 12.54 5.43 2.41
CA PRO A 15 13.45 4.47 1.82
C PRO A 15 12.81 3.83 0.58
N ARG A 16 13.64 3.47 -0.41
CA ARG A 16 13.16 2.78 -1.61
C ARG A 16 12.64 1.37 -1.31
N GLY A 17 13.32 0.65 -0.41
CA GLY A 17 12.90 -0.67 0.04
C GLY A 17 11.99 -0.58 1.25
N LEU A 18 10.76 -1.08 1.13
CA LEU A 18 9.76 -1.10 2.19
C LEU A 18 9.57 -2.51 2.75
N SER A 19 9.48 -2.63 4.08
CA SER A 19 8.98 -3.86 4.71
C SER A 19 7.48 -4.02 4.43
N ARG A 20 6.92 -5.22 4.68
CA ARG A 20 5.47 -5.47 4.56
C ARG A 20 4.63 -4.40 5.27
N THR A 21 4.98 -4.06 6.51
CA THR A 21 4.27 -3.05 7.30
C THR A 21 4.39 -1.66 6.70
N ASN A 22 5.60 -1.28 6.26
CA ASN A 22 5.82 0.05 5.68
C ASN A 22 5.16 0.19 4.30
N ALA A 23 5.13 -0.87 3.49
CA ALA A 23 4.46 -0.89 2.19
C ALA A 23 2.94 -0.73 2.35
N ALA A 24 2.34 -1.46 3.29
CA ALA A 24 0.92 -1.31 3.61
C ALA A 24 0.61 0.11 4.15
N PHE A 25 1.44 0.62 5.06
CA PHE A 25 1.30 1.97 5.59
C PHE A 25 1.44 3.05 4.50
N TYR A 26 2.39 2.89 3.59
CA TYR A 26 2.62 3.80 2.47
C TYR A 26 1.39 3.94 1.57
N LEU A 27 0.66 2.84 1.36
CA LEU A 27 -0.60 2.82 0.60
C LEU A 27 -1.84 3.21 1.44
N GLY A 28 -1.68 3.41 2.75
CA GLY A 28 -2.80 3.69 3.66
C GLY A 28 -3.74 2.50 3.89
N VAL A 29 -3.27 1.26 3.75
CA VAL A 29 -4.06 0.03 3.94
C VAL A 29 -3.53 -0.83 5.09
N GLY A 30 -4.38 -1.73 5.60
CA GLY A 30 -3.94 -2.74 6.57
C GLY A 30 -3.01 -3.79 5.94
N THR A 31 -2.11 -4.39 6.73
CA THR A 31 -1.14 -5.38 6.23
C THR A 31 -1.80 -6.61 5.61
N SER A 32 -2.91 -7.09 6.17
CA SER A 32 -3.68 -8.18 5.57
C SER A 32 -4.25 -7.81 4.19
N LYS A 33 -4.68 -6.55 4.01
CA LYS A 33 -5.21 -6.08 2.73
C LYS A 33 -4.10 -5.95 1.69
N PHE A 34 -2.93 -5.50 2.11
CA PHE A 34 -1.75 -5.48 1.25
C PHE A 34 -1.37 -6.89 0.78
N ASP A 35 -1.38 -7.89 1.66
CA ASP A 35 -1.10 -9.27 1.26
C ASP A 35 -2.13 -9.81 0.26
N GLU A 36 -3.42 -9.47 0.44
CA GLU A 36 -4.45 -9.80 -0.55
C GLU A 36 -4.14 -9.17 -1.91
N MET A 37 -3.75 -7.89 -1.94
CA MET A 37 -3.37 -7.18 -3.17
C MET A 37 -2.15 -7.81 -3.85
N VAL A 38 -1.17 -8.27 -3.09
CA VAL A 38 -0.01 -8.99 -3.65
C VAL A 38 -0.44 -10.35 -4.19
N LYS A 39 -1.30 -11.07 -3.46
CA LYS A 39 -1.79 -12.39 -3.85
C LYS A 39 -2.67 -12.35 -5.10
N ASP A 40 -3.51 -11.34 -5.25
CA ASP A 40 -4.39 -11.17 -6.41
C ASP A 40 -3.75 -10.43 -7.60
N GLY A 41 -2.49 -10.01 -7.45
CA GLY A 41 -1.69 -9.41 -8.52
C GLY A 41 -1.89 -7.90 -8.70
N ARG A 42 -2.68 -7.24 -7.84
CA ARG A 42 -2.81 -5.78 -7.81
C ARG A 42 -1.57 -5.07 -7.29
N MET A 43 -0.71 -5.75 -6.54
CA MET A 43 0.56 -5.22 -6.03
C MET A 43 1.73 -6.12 -6.41
N PRO A 44 2.95 -5.57 -6.55
CA PRO A 44 4.10 -6.35 -6.98
C PRO A 44 4.49 -7.41 -5.93
N ALA A 45 5.07 -8.50 -6.43
CA ALA A 45 5.70 -9.50 -5.57
C ALA A 45 6.93 -8.90 -4.86
N PRO A 46 7.22 -9.31 -3.61
CA PRO A 46 8.40 -8.82 -2.91
C PRO A 46 9.69 -9.29 -3.55
N LYS A 47 10.75 -8.50 -3.38
CA LYS A 47 12.13 -8.92 -3.58
C LYS A 47 12.65 -9.62 -2.32
N MET A 48 13.44 -10.67 -2.52
CA MET A 48 14.19 -11.34 -1.46
C MET A 48 15.64 -10.87 -1.50
N ILE A 49 16.08 -10.17 -0.44
CA ILE A 49 17.48 -9.79 -0.24
C ILE A 49 17.97 -10.58 0.96
N ASP A 50 18.75 -11.62 0.70
CA ASP A 50 19.11 -12.65 1.68
C ASP A 50 17.86 -13.21 2.39
N SER A 51 17.69 -12.89 3.68
CA SER A 51 16.54 -13.30 4.50
C SER A 51 15.45 -12.24 4.62
N ARG A 52 15.62 -11.06 4.00
CA ARG A 52 14.67 -9.95 4.10
C ARG A 52 13.75 -9.88 2.89
N VAL A 53 12.46 -9.80 3.20
CA VAL A 53 11.38 -9.55 2.24
C VAL A 53 11.17 -8.04 2.14
N ILE A 54 11.41 -7.47 0.96
CA ILE A 54 11.35 -6.02 0.72
C ILE A 54 10.59 -5.74 -0.57
N TRP A 55 9.70 -4.75 -0.54
CA TRP A 55 9.03 -4.22 -1.73
C TRP A 55 9.71 -2.94 -2.21
N ASP A 56 9.87 -2.80 -3.52
CA ASP A 56 10.33 -1.55 -4.12
C ASP A 56 9.18 -0.54 -4.17
N ARG A 57 9.38 0.63 -3.57
CA ARG A 57 8.40 1.73 -3.57
C ARG A 57 7.97 2.12 -4.99
N TRP A 58 8.87 2.13 -5.96
CA TRP A 58 8.52 2.51 -7.33
C TRP A 58 7.66 1.46 -8.02
N GLU A 59 7.89 0.18 -7.76
CA GLU A 59 7.03 -0.89 -8.27
C GLU A 59 5.63 -0.80 -7.63
N ILE A 60 5.55 -0.42 -6.36
CA ILE A 60 4.29 -0.15 -5.68
C ILE A 60 3.58 1.05 -6.32
N ASP A 61 4.29 2.18 -6.53
CA ASP A 61 3.72 3.39 -7.14
C ASP A 61 3.14 3.06 -8.53
N LEU A 62 3.90 2.36 -9.38
CA LEU A 62 3.44 1.95 -10.71
C LEU A 62 2.21 1.03 -10.65
N ALA A 63 2.20 0.03 -9.78
CA ALA A 63 1.06 -0.87 -9.63
C ALA A 63 -0.17 -0.14 -9.05
N PHE A 64 0.04 0.88 -8.21
CA PHE A 64 -1.03 1.69 -7.67
C PHE A 64 -1.69 2.56 -8.74
N ASP A 65 -0.89 3.16 -9.63
CA ASP A 65 -1.38 3.96 -10.75
C ASP A 65 -2.22 3.13 -11.74
N GLU A 66 -1.98 1.81 -11.83
CA GLU A 66 -2.76 0.87 -12.64
C GLU A 66 -4.10 0.44 -11.99
N LEU A 67 -4.34 0.77 -10.72
CA LEU A 67 -5.59 0.40 -10.06
C LEU A 67 -6.78 1.14 -10.67
N PRO A 68 -7.92 0.45 -10.89
CA PRO A 68 -9.10 1.12 -11.41
C PRO A 68 -9.61 2.14 -10.38
N TYR A 69 -9.99 3.31 -10.87
CA TYR A 69 -10.79 4.24 -10.08
C TYR A 69 -12.14 3.60 -9.75
N ARG A 70 -12.68 3.96 -8.59
CA ARG A 70 -14.06 3.61 -8.27
C ARG A 70 -14.98 4.18 -9.34
N GLU A 71 -15.82 3.34 -9.93
CA GLU A 71 -16.84 3.80 -10.88
C GLU A 71 -17.67 4.90 -10.22
N ILE A 72 -17.74 6.05 -10.88
CA ILE A 72 -18.67 7.10 -10.49
C ILE A 72 -20.05 6.61 -10.93
N GLN A 73 -20.79 6.05 -9.98
CA GLN A 73 -22.22 5.84 -10.18
C GLN A 73 -22.87 7.21 -10.18
N VAL A 74 -23.13 7.74 -11.38
CA VAL A 74 -24.04 8.87 -11.53
C VAL A 74 -25.41 8.34 -11.14
N SER A 75 -25.81 8.53 -9.89
CA SER A 75 -27.19 8.29 -9.50
C SER A 75 -28.02 9.39 -10.18
N THR A 76 -28.59 9.09 -11.34
CA THR A 76 -29.66 9.93 -11.89
C THR A 76 -30.83 9.82 -10.91
N ASN A 77 -30.99 10.82 -10.06
CA ASN A 77 -32.12 10.89 -9.15
C ASN A 77 -33.34 11.31 -9.98
N PRO A 78 -34.44 10.53 -10.00
CA PRO A 78 -35.62 10.81 -10.85
C PRO A 78 -36.33 12.15 -10.58
N TRP A 79 -35.90 12.87 -9.54
CA TRP A 79 -36.43 14.17 -9.14
C TRP A 79 -35.55 15.35 -9.58
N ASP A 80 -34.42 15.10 -10.26
CA ASP A 80 -33.49 16.16 -10.71
C ASP A 80 -33.98 16.87 -12.01
N ASP A 81 -35.01 16.33 -12.67
CA ASP A 81 -35.58 16.83 -13.93
C ASP A 81 -36.91 17.62 -13.76
N PHE A 82 -37.28 18.03 -12.54
CA PHE A 82 -38.53 18.76 -12.23
C PHE A 82 -38.32 20.12 -11.56
#